data_AF-A0A1D9M8B0-F1
#
_entry.id   AF-A0A1D9M8B0-F1
#
_cell.length_a   1.000
_cell.length_b   1.000
_cell.length_c   1.000
_cell.angle_alpha   90.00
_cell.angle_beta   90.00
_cell.angle_gamma   90.00
#
_symmetry.space_group_name_H-M   'P 1'
#
loop_
_entity.id
_entity.type
_entity.pdbx_description
1 polymer ?
#
loop_
_entity_poly.entity_id
_entity_poly.type
_entity_poly.pdbx_seq_one_letter_code
_entity_poly.pdbx_strand_id
1 'polypeptide(L)'
;MRRWIEVDQGTLRHLRYPNVFGVGDINGVPKGKTAASVKWQVAVVEDHLVSEIAGRQGTEVYNGYTSCPMITKIGRAMLIEFDYKNNLTPSFPGVIAPLEELWISWLMKEIALKPTYNAMLRGKA
;
A
#
# COMPACT_ATOMS: atom_id res chain seq x y z
N MET A 1 5.03 22.34 -8.92
CA MET A 1 4.02 21.25 -8.90
C MET A 1 3.10 21.47 -7.70
N ARG A 2 1.82 21.80 -7.89
CA ARG A 2 0.87 22.19 -6.82
C ARG A 2 -0.39 21.29 -6.76
N ARG A 3 -0.27 19.96 -6.88
CA ARG A 3 -1.46 19.07 -7.00
C ARG A 3 -1.50 17.85 -6.06
N TRP A 4 -0.54 17.72 -5.13
CA TRP A 4 -0.48 16.59 -4.20
C TRP A 4 -0.32 17.12 -2.76
N ILE A 5 -0.81 16.37 -1.78
CA ILE A 5 -0.56 16.70 -0.37
C ILE A 5 0.92 16.44 -0.04
N GLU A 6 1.55 17.40 0.63
CA GLU A 6 2.95 17.34 1.01
C GLU A 6 3.09 16.59 2.34
N VAL A 7 3.41 15.31 2.27
CA VAL A 7 3.59 14.43 3.43
C VAL A 7 5.01 13.89 3.48
N ASP A 8 5.49 13.59 4.68
CA ASP A 8 6.67 12.76 4.86
C ASP A 8 6.40 11.35 4.31
N GLN A 9 7.38 10.80 3.58
CA GLN A 9 7.17 9.53 2.85
C GLN A 9 7.08 8.30 3.76
N GLY A 10 7.58 8.40 5.00
CA GLY A 10 7.56 7.33 5.98
C GLY A 10 6.37 7.40 6.93
N THR A 11 6.12 8.57 7.50
CA THR A 11 5.06 8.79 8.52
C THR A 11 3.72 9.20 7.91
N LEU A 12 3.72 9.64 6.64
CA LEU A 12 2.53 10.13 5.92
C LEU A 12 1.85 11.35 6.56
N ARG A 13 2.56 11.99 7.50
CA ARG A 13 2.17 13.24 8.16
C ARG A 13 2.55 14.43 7.29
N HIS A 14 1.71 15.45 7.26
CA HIS A 14 1.95 16.66 6.48
C HIS A 14 3.18 17.43 7.01
N LEU A 15 4.09 17.83 6.13
CA LEU A 15 5.38 18.42 6.53
C LEU A 15 5.25 19.77 7.28
N ARG A 16 4.18 20.52 7.00
CA ARG A 16 3.90 21.83 7.64
C ARG A 16 2.83 21.83 8.73
N TYR A 17 2.00 20.78 8.80
CA TYR A 17 0.81 20.77 9.65
C TYR A 17 0.79 19.46 10.43
N PRO A 18 1.23 19.45 11.71
CA PRO A 18 1.52 18.21 12.43
C PRO A 18 0.28 17.34 12.68
N ASN A 19 -0.91 17.95 12.67
CA ASN A 19 -2.21 17.31 12.86
C ASN A 19 -2.91 16.91 11.54
N VAL A 20 -2.22 16.97 10.40
CA VAL A 20 -2.75 16.59 9.09
C VAL A 20 -2.00 15.36 8.58
N PHE A 21 -2.74 14.37 8.12
CA PHE A 21 -2.22 13.12 7.55
C PHE A 21 -2.80 12.90 6.16
N GLY A 22 -2.05 12.21 5.30
CA GLY A 22 -2.47 11.89 3.93
C GLY A 22 -2.45 10.38 3.66
N VAL A 23 -3.44 9.88 2.94
CA VAL A 23 -3.51 8.47 2.50
C VAL A 23 -3.90 8.41 1.02
N GLY A 24 -3.30 7.46 0.31
CA GLY A 24 -3.64 7.06 -1.03
C GLY A 24 -3.12 7.98 -2.11
N ASP A 25 -3.86 8.02 -3.21
CA ASP A 25 -3.38 8.61 -4.47
C ASP A 25 -3.06 10.09 -4.34
N ILE A 26 -3.66 10.82 -3.41
CA ILE A 26 -3.40 12.26 -3.21
C ILE A 26 -2.00 12.55 -2.65
N ASN A 27 -1.34 11.55 -2.03
CA ASN A 27 -0.04 11.74 -1.40
C ASN A 27 1.05 12.09 -2.42
N GLY A 28 1.82 13.13 -2.10
CA GLY A 28 2.99 13.58 -2.85
C GLY A 28 4.23 12.71 -2.66
N VAL A 29 4.05 11.40 -2.51
CA VAL A 29 5.13 10.42 -2.33
C VAL A 29 5.55 9.81 -3.67
N PRO A 30 6.79 9.28 -3.80
CA PRO A 30 7.32 8.80 -5.08
C PRO A 30 6.55 7.63 -5.71
N LYS A 31 5.91 6.80 -4.89
CA LYS A 31 5.21 5.56 -5.29
C LYS A 31 4.03 5.27 -4.37
N GLY A 32 3.17 4.35 -4.81
CA GLY A 32 2.09 3.80 -3.99
C GLY A 32 0.72 4.41 -4.25
N LYS A 33 0.42 4.66 -5.53
CA LYS A 33 -0.92 5.04 -6.02
C LYS A 33 -1.71 3.80 -6.43
N THR A 34 -1.86 2.88 -5.49
CA THR A 34 -2.58 1.62 -5.65
C THR A 34 -3.36 1.33 -4.37
N ALA A 35 -4.45 0.58 -4.48
CA ALA A 35 -5.21 0.18 -3.29
C ALA A 35 -4.38 -0.72 -2.35
N ALA A 36 -3.42 -1.48 -2.88
CA ALA A 36 -2.49 -2.26 -2.06
C ALA A 36 -1.61 -1.34 -1.20
N SER A 37 -1.16 -0.21 -1.74
CA SER A 37 -0.44 0.80 -0.96
C SER A 37 -1.34 1.47 0.07
N VAL A 38 -2.57 1.82 -0.28
CA VAL A 38 -3.55 2.38 0.67
C VAL A 38 -3.70 1.49 1.90
N LYS A 39 -3.77 0.17 1.69
CA LYS A 39 -3.85 -0.82 2.78
C LYS A 39 -2.77 -0.60 3.85
N TRP A 40 -1.52 -0.44 3.43
CA TRP A 40 -0.38 -0.27 4.35
C TRP A 40 -0.21 1.16 4.85
N GLN A 41 -0.60 2.15 4.03
CA GLN A 41 -0.57 3.56 4.43
C GLN A 41 -1.55 3.84 5.57
N VAL A 42 -2.73 3.20 5.56
CA VAL A 42 -3.75 3.39 6.62
C VAL A 42 -3.21 2.97 7.98
N ALA A 43 -2.54 1.82 8.08
CA ALA A 43 -1.98 1.34 9.35
C ALA A 43 -0.94 2.30 9.95
N VAL A 44 -0.09 2.88 9.09
CA VAL A 44 0.90 3.89 9.51
C VAL A 44 0.20 5.15 10.00
N VAL A 45 -0.79 5.66 9.27
CA VAL A 45 -1.53 6.86 9.69
C VAL A 45 -2.33 6.61 10.97
N GLU A 46 -2.93 5.42 11.13
CA GLU A 46 -3.63 5.02 12.35
C GLU A 46 -2.71 5.04 13.57
N ASP A 47 -1.55 4.39 13.50
CA ASP A 47 -0.58 4.35 14.59
C ASP A 47 -0.17 5.76 15.03
N HIS A 48 0.17 6.63 14.08
CA HIS A 48 0.60 7.99 14.37
C HIS A 48 -0.53 8.86 14.91
N LEU A 49 -1.74 8.75 14.35
CA LEU A 49 -2.90 9.52 14.78
C LEU A 49 -3.35 9.14 16.20
N VAL A 50 -3.47 7.83 16.47
CA VAL A 50 -3.87 7.32 17.79
C VAL A 50 -2.80 7.62 18.84
N SER A 51 -1.52 7.47 18.49
CA SER A 51 -0.41 7.79 19.38
C SER A 51 -0.40 9.28 19.75
N GLU A 52 -0.61 10.17 18.79
CA GLU A 52 -0.66 11.62 19.03
C GLU A 52 -1.83 12.02 19.93
N ILE A 53 -3.02 11.45 19.71
CA ILE A 53 -4.18 11.64 20.60
C ILE A 53 -3.85 11.19 22.03
N ALA A 54 -3.06 10.13 22.19
CA ALA A 54 -2.63 9.60 23.48
C ALA A 54 -1.37 10.30 24.07
N GLY A 55 -0.84 11.34 23.41
CA GLY A 55 0.37 12.04 23.86
C GLY A 55 1.67 11.23 23.72
N ARG A 56 1.69 10.25 22.80
CA ARG A 56 2.85 9.40 22.47
C ARG A 56 3.30 9.61 21.03
N GLN A 57 4.46 9.07 20.67
CA GLN A 57 4.95 9.05 19.29
C GLN A 57 4.59 7.72 18.61
N GLY A 58 4.06 7.80 17.39
CA GLY A 58 3.89 6.63 16.53
C GLY A 58 5.25 6.09 16.06
N THR A 59 5.31 4.80 15.81
CA THR A 59 6.53 4.07 15.45
C THR A 59 6.49 3.46 14.05
N GLU A 60 5.29 3.32 13.47
CA GLU A 60 5.14 2.71 12.15
C GLU A 60 5.72 3.59 11.04
N VAL A 61 6.32 2.95 10.03
CA VAL A 61 6.96 3.63 8.90
C VAL A 61 6.56 2.93 7.60
N TYR A 62 5.96 3.70 6.69
CA TYR A 62 5.65 3.27 5.34
C TYR A 62 6.93 3.20 4.50
N ASN A 63 7.24 2.01 3.99
CA ASN A 63 8.42 1.75 3.16
C ASN A 63 8.19 1.93 1.65
N GLY A 64 6.99 2.36 1.25
CA GLY A 64 6.63 2.51 -0.16
C GLY A 64 6.05 1.27 -0.81
N TYR A 65 5.68 0.23 -0.04
CA TYR A 65 5.09 -0.99 -0.57
C TYR A 65 3.93 -0.70 -1.53
N THR A 66 3.99 -1.31 -2.71
CA THR A 66 2.90 -1.31 -3.68
C THR A 66 2.81 -2.67 -4.35
N SER A 67 1.61 -3.02 -4.80
CA SER A 67 1.34 -4.24 -5.56
C SER A 67 0.61 -3.91 -6.84
N CYS A 68 1.09 -4.48 -7.94
CA CYS A 68 0.52 -4.37 -9.28
C CYS A 68 0.31 -5.78 -9.86
N PRO A 69 -0.87 -6.38 -9.66
CA PRO A 69 -1.25 -7.58 -10.38
C PRO A 69 -1.43 -7.25 -11.87
N MET A 70 -0.45 -7.63 -12.68
CA MET A 70 -0.40 -7.34 -14.12
C MET A 70 -0.97 -8.51 -14.89
N ILE A 71 -2.20 -8.36 -15.40
CA ILE A 71 -2.82 -9.35 -16.28
C ILE A 71 -2.09 -9.32 -17.63
N THR A 72 -1.44 -10.43 -18.00
CA THR A 72 -0.73 -10.56 -19.28
C THR A 72 -1.62 -11.12 -20.37
N LYS A 73 -2.56 -12.00 -19.99
CA LYS A 73 -3.66 -12.52 -20.82
C LYS A 73 -4.74 -13.11 -19.92
N ILE A 74 -5.89 -13.45 -20.49
CA ILE A 74 -6.94 -14.17 -19.75
C ILE A 74 -6.34 -15.47 -19.19
N GLY A 75 -6.50 -15.68 -17.88
CA GLY A 75 -5.95 -16.83 -17.17
C GLY A 75 -4.49 -16.73 -16.76
N ARG A 76 -3.80 -15.58 -16.96
CA ARG A 76 -2.41 -15.37 -16.53
C ARG A 76 -2.17 -13.94 -16.04
N ALA A 77 -1.43 -13.83 -14.94
CA ALA A 77 -0.95 -12.55 -14.44
C ALA A 77 0.40 -12.71 -13.75
N MET A 78 1.13 -11.60 -13.63
CA MET A 78 2.27 -11.47 -12.74
C MET A 78 1.82 -10.73 -11.47
N LEU A 79 2.30 -11.16 -10.30
CA LEU A 79 2.06 -10.47 -9.03
C LEU A 79 3.32 -9.67 -8.65
N ILE A 80 3.38 -8.43 -9.10
CA ILE A 80 4.57 -7.60 -8.94
C ILE A 80 4.40 -6.73 -7.70
N GLU A 81 5.26 -6.95 -6.70
CA GLU A 81 5.23 -6.24 -5.41
C GLU A 81 6.61 -5.66 -5.11
N PHE A 82 6.66 -4.39 -4.72
CA PHE A 82 7.95 -3.70 -4.47
C PHE A 82 7.83 -2.50 -3.54
N ASP A 83 8.98 -2.10 -2.99
CA ASP A 83 9.14 -0.95 -2.09
C ASP A 83 9.65 0.32 -2.81
N TYR A 84 9.93 1.39 -2.04
CA TYR A 84 10.53 2.61 -2.59
C TYR A 84 11.88 2.38 -3.29
N LYS A 85 12.66 1.40 -2.84
CA LYS A 85 13.98 1.06 -3.38
C LYS A 85 13.92 0.13 -4.60
N ASN A 86 12.73 -0.25 -5.05
CA ASN A 86 12.49 -1.25 -6.12
C ASN A 86 12.93 -2.67 -5.73
N ASN A 87 13.09 -2.96 -4.44
CA ASN A 87 13.28 -4.34 -4.02
C ASN A 87 11.95 -5.08 -4.19
N LEU A 88 11.99 -6.31 -4.70
CA LEU A 88 10.80 -7.15 -4.73
C LEU A 88 10.40 -7.54 -3.30
N THR A 89 9.12 -7.35 -2.97
CA THR A 89 8.56 -7.64 -1.64
C THR A 89 7.36 -8.59 -1.76
N PRO A 90 7.60 -9.87 -2.14
CA PRO A 90 6.51 -10.83 -2.36
C PRO A 90 5.73 -11.12 -1.08
N SER A 91 4.40 -11.04 -1.14
CA SER A 91 3.50 -11.46 -0.06
C SER A 91 3.43 -12.98 0.10
N PHE A 92 3.80 -13.74 -0.93
CA PHE A 92 3.76 -15.21 -0.92
C PHE A 92 5.10 -15.83 -1.37
N PRO A 93 6.20 -15.65 -0.60
CA PRO A 93 7.51 -16.18 -0.97
C PRO A 93 7.47 -17.71 -1.17
N GLY A 94 8.03 -18.18 -2.28
CA GLY A 94 8.08 -19.61 -2.62
C GLY A 94 6.77 -20.22 -3.15
N VAL A 95 5.66 -19.49 -3.13
CA VAL A 95 4.36 -19.94 -3.66
C VAL A 95 3.97 -19.18 -4.93
N ILE A 96 4.20 -17.86 -4.96
CA ILE A 96 3.94 -17.02 -6.13
C ILE A 96 5.24 -16.33 -6.53
N ALA A 97 5.81 -16.74 -7.65
CA ALA A 97 6.98 -16.08 -8.23
C ALA A 97 6.55 -14.71 -8.82
N PRO A 98 7.13 -13.57 -8.38
CA PRO A 98 6.60 -12.24 -8.69
C PRO A 98 6.57 -11.88 -10.18
N LEU A 99 7.58 -12.34 -10.92
CA LEU A 99 7.78 -12.00 -12.34
C LEU A 99 7.36 -13.13 -13.29
N GLU A 100 6.72 -14.17 -12.77
CA GLU A 100 6.22 -15.27 -13.59
C GLU A 100 4.74 -15.12 -13.91
N GLU A 101 4.37 -15.49 -15.12
CA GLU A 101 2.98 -15.51 -15.56
C GLU A 101 2.25 -16.73 -15.00
N LEU A 102 1.57 -16.55 -13.88
CA LEU A 102 0.90 -17.64 -13.16
C LEU A 102 -0.62 -17.49 -13.25
N TRP A 103 -1.29 -18.64 -13.39
CA TRP A 103 -2.75 -18.70 -13.33
C TRP A 103 -3.28 -18.35 -11.95
N ILE A 104 -2.53 -18.69 -10.89
CA ILE A 104 -2.91 -18.40 -9.50
C ILE A 104 -2.88 -16.90 -9.20
N SER A 105 -1.92 -16.16 -9.76
CA SER A 105 -1.86 -14.69 -9.69
C SER A 105 -3.08 -14.06 -10.36
N TRP A 106 -3.52 -14.60 -11.50
CA TRP A 106 -4.74 -14.17 -12.19
C TRP A 106 -5.99 -14.46 -11.37
N LEU A 107 -6.11 -15.69 -10.84
CA LEU A 107 -7.23 -16.07 -9.98
C LEU A 107 -7.34 -15.18 -8.73
N MET A 108 -6.19 -14.88 -8.13
CA MET A 108 -6.13 -13.99 -6.97
C MET A 108 -6.62 -12.58 -7.31
N LYS A 109 -6.19 -12.03 -8.45
CA LYS A 109 -6.64 -10.72 -8.94
C LYS A 109 -8.15 -10.70 -9.21
N GLU A 110 -8.68 -11.69 -9.92
CA GLU A 110 -10.08 -11.72 -10.34
C GLU A 110 -11.05 -12.03 -9.19
N ILE A 111 -10.66 -12.89 -8.25
CA ILE A 111 -11.59 -13.40 -7.23
C ILE A 111 -11.16 -13.00 -5.82
N ALA A 112 -9.91 -13.27 -5.43
CA ALA A 112 -9.48 -13.16 -4.04
C ALA A 112 -9.35 -11.71 -3.54
N LEU A 113 -9.16 -10.72 -4.43
CA LEU A 113 -9.06 -9.32 -4.02
C LEU A 113 -10.39 -8.72 -3.56
N LYS A 114 -11.54 -9.19 -4.07
CA LYS A 114 -12.85 -8.62 -3.70
C LYS A 114 -13.16 -8.77 -2.20
N PRO A 115 -13.02 -9.96 -1.58
CA PRO A 115 -13.13 -10.10 -0.14
C PRO A 115 -12.16 -9.19 0.63
N THR A 116 -10.91 -9.09 0.17
CA THR A 116 -9.90 -8.22 0.78
C THR A 116 -10.31 -6.76 0.75
N TYR A 117 -10.83 -6.25 -0.37
CA TYR A 117 -11.36 -4.89 -0.46
C TYR A 117 -12.54 -4.67 0.50
N ASN A 118 -13.46 -5.63 0.60
CA ASN A 118 -14.58 -5.54 1.54
C ASN A 118 -14.12 -5.49 3.00
N ALA A 119 -13.05 -6.21 3.35
CA ALA A 119 -12.46 -6.17 4.67
C ALA A 119 -11.72 -4.85 4.93
N MET A 120 -10.97 -4.34 3.94
CA MET A 120 -10.32 -3.03 4.00
C MET A 120 -11.32 -1.90 4.22
N LEU A 121 -12.43 -1.88 3.48
CA LEU A 121 -13.49 -0.89 3.64
C LEU A 121 -14.15 -0.91 5.04
N ARG A 122 -14.02 -2.02 5.76
CA ARG A 122 -14.53 -2.19 7.14
C ARG A 122 -13.44 -1.98 8.19
N GLY A 123 -12.22 -1.63 7.81
CA GLY A 123 -11.08 -1.49 8.74
C GLY A 123 -10.66 -2.80 9.40
N LYS A 124 -10.80 -3.95 8.70
CA LYS A 124 -10.52 -5.29 9.24
C LYS A 124 -9.36 -6.02 8.56
N ALA A 125 -8.58 -5.34 7.71
CA ALA A 125 -7.61 -5.97 6.83
C ALA A 125 -6.27 -5.26 6.84
#